data_AF-N1WS80-F1
#
_entry.id   AF-N1WS80-F1
#
_cell.length_a   1.000
_cell.length_b   1.000
_cell.length_c   1.000
_cell.angle_alpha   90.00
_cell.angle_beta   90.00
_cell.angle_gamma   90.00
#
_symmetry.space_group_name_H-M   'P 1'
#
loop_
_entity.id
_entity.type
_entity.pdbx_description
1 polymer ?
#
loop_
_entity_poly.entity_id
_entity_poly.type
_entity_poly.pdbx_seq_one_letter_code
_entity_poly.pdbx_strand_id
1 'polypeptide(L)'
;MRRNWKRRRIYQYSKSYIQRRQHCVYPSDYTSLDEVHGLTWKTCAQGRSGADCSGGAITAISWNDATAGLPGSCSELNTFNGGNGYAGKTNWRIPNVRELASLIHASNVPKIETLQFPNTNAAVTYLSNTTCATAPANAEYK
;
A
#
# COMPACT_ATOMS: atom_id res chain seq x y z
N MET A 1 -32.75 31.10 -17.94
CA MET A 1 -31.44 31.45 -17.35
C MET A 1 -30.85 30.25 -16.63
N ARG A 2 -29.86 29.57 -17.23
CA ARG A 2 -29.22 28.37 -16.65
C ARG A 2 -28.11 28.82 -15.69
N ARG A 3 -28.29 28.58 -14.39
CA ARG A 3 -27.28 28.88 -13.36
C ARG A 3 -26.15 27.86 -13.47
N ASN A 4 -25.05 28.30 -14.09
CA ASN A 4 -23.78 27.56 -14.16
C ASN A 4 -23.15 27.50 -12.77
N TRP A 5 -23.27 26.34 -12.11
CA TRP A 5 -22.49 26.04 -10.92
C TRP A 5 -21.06 25.71 -11.35
N LYS A 6 -20.20 26.74 -11.35
CA LYS A 6 -18.74 26.53 -11.27
C LYS A 6 -18.50 25.69 -10.02
N ARG A 7 -18.26 24.38 -10.20
CA ARG A 7 -17.78 23.49 -9.15
C ARG A 7 -16.47 24.07 -8.63
N ARG A 8 -16.55 24.72 -7.47
CA ARG A 8 -15.39 25.17 -6.70
C ARG A 8 -14.54 23.92 -6.48
N ARG A 9 -13.33 23.88 -7.06
CA ARG A 9 -12.28 22.97 -6.60
C ARG A 9 -11.96 23.40 -5.18
N ILE A 10 -12.64 22.78 -4.23
CA ILE A 10 -12.17 22.71 -2.86
C ILE A 10 -10.82 22.02 -2.99
N TYR A 11 -9.77 22.62 -2.44
CA TYR A 11 -8.47 22.00 -2.25
C TYR A 11 -8.61 20.87 -1.21
N GLN A 12 -9.35 19.82 -1.55
CA GLN A 12 -9.14 18.53 -0.95
C GLN A 12 -7.79 18.07 -1.50
N TYR A 13 -6.83 17.72 -0.67
CA TYR A 13 -5.66 16.96 -1.10
C TYR A 13 -6.17 15.65 -1.72
N SER A 14 -6.49 15.70 -3.02
CA SER A 14 -6.98 14.55 -3.77
C SER A 14 -5.77 13.65 -3.94
N LYS A 15 -5.59 12.68 -3.05
CA LYS A 15 -4.76 11.53 -3.36
C LYS A 15 -5.45 10.85 -4.54
N SER A 16 -4.92 11.06 -5.76
CA SER A 16 -5.48 10.46 -6.96
C SER A 16 -5.02 9.01 -7.04
N TYR A 17 -5.56 8.18 -6.15
CA TYR A 17 -5.59 6.76 -6.46
C TYR A 17 -6.58 6.60 -7.60
N ILE A 18 -6.11 6.32 -8.82
CA ILE A 18 -7.00 6.23 -9.98
C ILE A 18 -8.10 5.23 -9.65
N GLN A 19 -7.70 3.97 -9.55
CA GLN A 19 -8.55 2.81 -9.39
C GLN A 19 -7.65 1.64 -9.03
N ARG A 20 -8.24 0.71 -8.28
CA ARG A 20 -7.69 -0.62 -8.08
C ARG A 20 -7.68 -1.35 -9.42
N ARG A 21 -6.54 -1.95 -9.77
CA ARG A 21 -6.33 -2.64 -11.04
C ARG A 21 -6.12 -4.12 -10.78
N GLN A 22 -6.96 -4.94 -11.39
CA GLN A 22 -6.73 -6.37 -11.55
C GLN A 22 -5.75 -6.57 -12.71
N HIS A 23 -4.75 -7.45 -12.55
CA HIS A 23 -3.84 -7.78 -13.63
C HIS A 23 -4.53 -8.68 -14.66
N CYS A 24 -4.41 -8.37 -15.96
CA CYS A 24 -5.14 -9.07 -17.02
C CYS A 24 -4.67 -10.53 -17.23
N VAL A 25 -3.39 -10.82 -16.97
CA VAL A 25 -2.83 -12.18 -17.05
C VAL A 25 -2.90 -12.90 -15.70
N TYR A 26 -2.88 -12.15 -14.59
CA TYR A 26 -2.87 -12.69 -13.23
C TYR A 26 -4.11 -12.16 -12.50
N PRO A 27 -5.30 -12.71 -12.77
CA PRO A 27 -6.57 -12.12 -12.31
C PRO A 27 -6.75 -12.12 -10.78
N SER A 28 -5.91 -12.85 -10.04
CA SER A 28 -5.89 -12.80 -8.58
C SER A 28 -5.02 -11.67 -8.02
N ASP A 29 -4.27 -10.97 -8.88
CA ASP A 29 -3.33 -9.94 -8.48
C ASP A 29 -3.94 -8.55 -8.65
N TYR A 30 -4.10 -7.85 -7.52
CA TYR A 30 -4.72 -6.54 -7.46
C TYR A 30 -3.70 -5.52 -6.97
N THR A 31 -3.52 -4.43 -7.72
CA THR A 31 -2.64 -3.32 -7.36
C THR A 31 -3.38 -1.99 -7.33
N SER A 32 -2.89 -1.08 -6.49
CA SER A 32 -3.40 0.29 -6.35
C SER A 32 -2.27 1.26 -6.67
N LEU A 33 -2.48 2.13 -7.67
CA LEU A 33 -1.51 3.15 -8.08
C LEU A 33 -1.77 4.45 -7.33
N ASP A 34 -0.77 4.92 -6.59
CA ASP A 34 -0.68 6.27 -6.05
C ASP A 34 0.05 7.15 -7.09
N GLU A 35 -0.68 7.92 -7.88
CA GLU A 35 -0.06 8.76 -8.93
C GLU A 35 0.51 10.07 -8.42
N VAL A 36 0.20 10.47 -7.19
CA VAL A 36 0.84 11.63 -6.57
C VAL A 36 2.31 11.32 -6.30
N HIS A 37 2.61 10.08 -5.89
CA HIS A 37 3.98 9.65 -5.54
C HIS A 37 4.60 8.69 -6.57
N GLY A 38 3.84 8.27 -7.59
CA GLY A 38 4.28 7.27 -8.56
C GLY A 38 4.50 5.88 -7.96
N LEU A 39 3.80 5.55 -6.88
CA LEU A 39 3.98 4.30 -6.13
C LEU A 39 2.89 3.29 -6.50
N THR A 40 3.30 2.05 -6.75
CA THR A 40 2.36 0.93 -6.92
C THR A 40 2.33 0.11 -5.65
N TRP A 41 1.16 -0.03 -5.08
CA TRP A 41 0.90 -0.80 -3.87
C TRP A 41 0.21 -2.11 -4.22
N LYS A 42 0.51 -3.16 -3.46
CA LYS A 42 -0.36 -4.34 -3.42
C LYS A 42 -1.66 -3.91 -2.74
N THR A 43 -2.81 -4.23 -3.33
CA THR A 43 -4.12 -3.81 -2.80
C THR A 43 -4.40 -4.46 -1.45
N CYS A 44 -4.17 -5.77 -1.37
CA CYS A 44 -4.44 -6.53 -0.15
C CYS A 44 -3.19 -6.62 0.72
N ALA A 45 -3.39 -6.54 2.04
CA ALA A 45 -2.36 -6.86 3.01
C ALA A 45 -1.79 -8.28 2.75
N GLN A 46 -0.57 -8.55 3.19
CA GLN A 46 0.05 -9.86 2.94
C GLN A 46 -0.78 -11.00 3.54
N GLY A 47 -0.94 -12.09 2.78
CA GLY A 47 -1.79 -13.22 3.10
C GLY A 47 -3.29 -13.05 2.77
N ARG A 48 -3.76 -11.81 2.51
CA ARG A 48 -5.11 -11.54 1.99
C ARG A 48 -5.15 -11.50 0.46
N SER A 49 -6.30 -11.84 -0.11
CA SER A 49 -6.50 -11.92 -1.56
C SER A 49 -7.96 -11.65 -1.97
N GLY A 50 -8.19 -11.56 -3.27
CA GLY A 50 -9.51 -11.34 -3.86
C GLY A 50 -9.83 -9.87 -4.14
N ALA A 51 -10.92 -9.66 -4.88
CA ALA A 51 -11.37 -8.34 -5.33
C ALA A 51 -11.84 -7.42 -4.20
N ASP A 52 -11.90 -7.88 -2.96
CA ASP A 52 -12.24 -7.09 -1.78
C ASP A 52 -11.32 -7.41 -0.59
N CYS A 53 -10.24 -8.16 -0.82
CA CYS A 53 -9.32 -8.61 0.24
C CYS A 53 -9.98 -9.42 1.36
N SER A 54 -11.14 -10.06 1.12
CA SER A 54 -11.82 -10.93 2.08
C SER A 54 -11.20 -12.33 2.16
N GLY A 55 -10.55 -12.79 1.10
CA GLY A 55 -9.92 -14.10 1.02
C GLY A 55 -8.63 -14.18 1.83
N GLY A 56 -8.33 -15.38 2.35
CA GLY A 56 -7.11 -15.65 3.11
C GLY A 56 -7.08 -15.04 4.51
N ALA A 57 -5.89 -15.02 5.12
CA ALA A 57 -5.65 -14.49 6.45
C ALA A 57 -4.39 -13.61 6.44
N ILE A 58 -4.30 -12.65 7.37
CA ILE A 58 -3.12 -11.79 7.46
C ILE A 58 -1.90 -12.64 7.82
N THR A 59 -0.83 -12.53 7.03
CA THR A 59 0.49 -13.09 7.36
C THR A 59 1.25 -12.08 8.20
N ALA A 60 1.32 -12.32 9.51
CA ALA A 60 2.18 -11.53 10.38
C ALA A 60 3.64 -11.92 10.17
N ILE A 61 4.53 -10.93 10.11
CA ILE A 61 5.96 -11.14 9.91
C ILE A 61 6.75 -10.09 10.73
N SER A 62 7.86 -10.50 11.32
CA SER A 62 8.75 -9.58 12.04
C SER A 62 9.56 -8.71 11.06
N TRP A 63 10.09 -7.59 11.54
CA TRP A 63 10.97 -6.76 10.71
C TRP A 63 12.20 -7.53 10.23
N ASN A 64 12.86 -8.27 11.13
CA ASN A 64 14.04 -9.07 10.81
C ASN A 64 13.74 -10.10 9.70
N ASP A 65 12.66 -10.85 9.84
CA ASP A 65 12.25 -11.88 8.87
C ASP A 65 11.87 -11.26 7.52
N ALA A 66 11.17 -10.12 7.54
CA ALA A 66 10.80 -9.40 6.34
C ALA A 66 12.03 -8.89 5.58
N THR A 67 13.03 -8.35 6.29
CA THR A 67 14.29 -7.89 5.69
C THR A 67 15.20 -9.04 5.24
N ALA A 68 15.11 -10.20 5.90
CA ALA A 68 15.82 -11.41 5.50
C ALA A 68 15.20 -12.13 4.30
N GLY A 69 14.05 -11.65 3.80
CA GLY A 69 13.39 -12.23 2.63
C GLY A 69 12.65 -13.53 2.91
N LEU A 70 12.28 -13.80 4.17
CA LEU A 70 11.55 -15.02 4.54
C LEU A 70 10.12 -15.03 3.97
N PRO A 71 9.40 -16.18 3.98
CA PRO A 71 8.01 -16.26 3.52
C PRO A 71 7.12 -15.22 4.22
N GLY A 72 6.23 -14.56 3.47
CA GLY A 72 5.47 -13.40 3.92
C GLY A 72 6.14 -12.05 3.69
N SER A 73 7.39 -12.02 3.19
CA SER A 73 8.09 -10.77 2.86
C SER A 73 7.81 -10.30 1.43
N CYS A 74 8.33 -9.11 1.08
CA CYS A 74 8.28 -8.62 -0.30
C CYS A 74 9.07 -9.50 -1.28
N SER A 75 10.09 -10.22 -0.82
CA SER A 75 10.87 -11.15 -1.66
C SER A 75 10.00 -12.27 -2.20
N GLU A 76 9.01 -12.73 -1.43
CA GLU A 76 8.04 -13.72 -1.87
C GLU A 76 7.18 -13.21 -3.04
N LEU A 77 6.73 -11.95 -2.99
CA LEU A 77 5.97 -11.34 -4.10
C LEU A 77 6.79 -11.29 -5.40
N ASN A 78 8.11 -11.20 -5.30
CA ASN A 78 9.00 -11.15 -6.46
C ASN A 78 9.16 -12.52 -7.16
N THR A 79 8.82 -13.62 -6.49
CA THR A 79 8.91 -14.98 -7.05
C THR A 79 7.56 -15.53 -7.55
N PHE A 80 6.47 -14.80 -7.31
CA PHE A 80 5.13 -15.20 -7.72
C PHE A 80 4.99 -15.41 -9.24
N ASN A 81 3.89 -16.05 -9.64
CA ASN A 81 3.54 -16.27 -11.04
C ASN A 81 4.67 -16.94 -11.86
N GLY A 82 5.34 -17.91 -11.25
CA GLY A 82 6.46 -18.63 -11.88
C GLY A 82 7.71 -17.78 -12.07
N GLY A 83 7.98 -16.82 -11.17
CA GLY A 83 9.12 -15.91 -11.25
C GLY A 83 8.86 -14.61 -12.01
N ASN A 84 7.66 -14.41 -12.57
CA ASN A 84 7.26 -13.14 -13.19
C ASN A 84 6.86 -12.06 -12.16
N GLY A 85 6.74 -12.45 -10.89
CA GLY A 85 6.37 -11.59 -9.78
C GLY A 85 4.88 -11.26 -9.72
N TYR A 86 4.45 -10.74 -8.57
CA TYR A 86 3.06 -10.35 -8.32
C TYR A 86 2.67 -9.20 -9.23
N ALA A 87 1.56 -9.35 -9.96
CA ALA A 87 1.10 -8.44 -11.01
C ALA A 87 2.17 -8.16 -12.09
N GLY A 88 3.04 -9.13 -12.38
CA GLY A 88 4.12 -8.99 -13.38
C GLY A 88 5.28 -8.10 -12.93
N LYS A 89 5.42 -7.87 -11.60
CA LYS A 89 6.43 -6.99 -11.01
C LYS A 89 7.30 -7.77 -10.02
N THR A 90 8.62 -7.69 -10.20
CA THR A 90 9.65 -8.41 -9.41
C THR A 90 10.51 -7.51 -8.53
N ASN A 91 10.12 -6.24 -8.38
CA ASN A 91 10.81 -5.28 -7.52
C ASN A 91 9.92 -4.74 -6.39
N TRP A 92 9.11 -5.61 -5.80
CA TRP A 92 8.43 -5.36 -4.53
C TRP A 92 9.45 -5.22 -3.41
N ARG A 93 9.25 -4.22 -2.55
CA ARG A 93 10.10 -3.92 -1.41
C ARG A 93 9.28 -3.41 -0.24
N ILE A 94 9.88 -3.43 0.95
CA ILE A 94 9.32 -2.79 2.13
C ILE A 94 9.32 -1.26 1.91
N PRO A 95 8.18 -0.57 2.11
CA PRO A 95 8.12 0.89 1.95
C PRO A 95 8.94 1.60 3.04
N ASN A 96 9.38 2.82 2.78
CA ASN A 96 9.85 3.70 3.85
C ASN A 96 8.67 4.36 4.58
N VAL A 97 8.93 4.98 5.74
CA VAL A 97 7.86 5.56 6.57
C VAL A 97 7.09 6.69 5.87
N ARG A 98 7.74 7.45 4.98
CA ARG A 98 7.09 8.54 4.22
C ARG A 98 6.14 7.99 3.16
N GLU A 99 6.55 6.93 2.48
CA GLU A 99 5.70 6.20 1.54
C GLU A 99 4.51 5.58 2.25
N LEU A 100 4.74 4.92 3.40
CA LEU A 100 3.65 4.36 4.18
C LEU A 100 2.66 5.44 4.66
N ALA A 101 3.17 6.60 5.07
CA ALA A 101 2.34 7.76 5.42
C ALA A 101 1.55 8.30 4.22
N SER A 102 1.99 8.06 2.98
CA SER A 102 1.24 8.41 1.77
C SER A 102 -0.06 7.61 1.64
N LEU A 103 -0.24 6.51 2.36
CA LEU A 103 -1.51 5.76 2.41
C LEU A 103 -2.55 6.38 3.35
N ILE A 104 -2.15 7.25 4.28
CA ILE A 104 -3.05 7.73 5.35
C ILE A 104 -4.13 8.66 4.78
N HIS A 105 -5.40 8.29 4.92
CA HIS A 105 -6.53 9.17 4.63
C HIS A 105 -7.19 9.63 5.93
N ALA A 106 -6.83 10.85 6.37
CA ALA A 106 -7.10 11.32 7.73
C ALA A 106 -8.59 11.44 8.08
N SER A 107 -9.50 11.58 7.12
CA SER A 107 -10.94 11.64 7.37
C SER A 107 -11.64 10.28 7.35
N ASN A 108 -10.98 9.20 6.88
CA ASN A 108 -11.60 7.87 6.85
C ASN A 108 -11.49 7.15 8.20
N VAL A 109 -12.30 6.12 8.36
CA VAL A 109 -12.17 5.10 9.43
C VAL A 109 -12.31 3.74 8.75
N PRO A 110 -11.25 2.91 8.69
CA PRO A 110 -9.86 3.19 9.08
C PRO A 110 -9.23 4.36 8.30
N LYS A 111 -8.12 4.91 8.80
CA LYS A 111 -7.41 6.08 8.23
C LYS A 111 -6.65 5.76 6.93
N ILE A 112 -7.31 5.13 5.96
CA ILE A 112 -6.79 4.70 4.66
C ILE A 112 -7.91 4.79 3.62
N GLU A 113 -7.59 4.84 2.34
CA GLU A 113 -8.58 4.81 1.27
C GLU A 113 -9.23 3.43 1.13
N THR A 114 -10.36 3.21 1.79
CA THR A 114 -11.04 1.90 1.85
C THR A 114 -11.53 1.40 0.49
N LEU A 115 -11.73 2.30 -0.49
CA LEU A 115 -12.03 1.93 -1.87
C LEU A 115 -10.83 1.29 -2.58
N GLN A 116 -9.60 1.64 -2.21
CA GLN A 116 -8.37 1.13 -2.82
C GLN A 116 -7.72 0.04 -1.99
N PHE A 117 -8.00 0.02 -0.69
CA PHE A 117 -7.51 -0.92 0.30
C PHE A 117 -8.70 -1.40 1.14
N PRO A 118 -9.56 -2.28 0.59
CA PRO A 118 -10.75 -2.77 1.28
C PRO A 118 -10.36 -3.77 2.36
N ASN A 119 -11.25 -3.94 3.35
CA ASN A 119 -11.04 -4.88 4.46
C ASN A 119 -9.66 -4.74 5.13
N THR A 120 -9.05 -3.55 5.04
CA THR A 120 -7.85 -3.19 5.78
C THR A 120 -8.20 -3.17 7.26
N ASN A 121 -7.55 -4.05 8.01
CA ASN A 121 -7.75 -4.16 9.44
C ASN A 121 -6.93 -3.08 10.18
N ALA A 122 -7.62 -2.18 10.88
CA ALA A 122 -7.00 -1.09 11.64
C ALA A 122 -6.10 -1.58 12.79
N ALA A 123 -6.28 -2.81 13.25
CA ALA A 123 -5.48 -3.43 14.31
C ALA A 123 -4.16 -4.05 13.79
N VAL A 124 -3.94 -4.07 12.48
CA VAL A 124 -2.71 -4.61 11.87
C VAL A 124 -1.66 -3.50 11.76
N THR A 125 -0.46 -3.78 12.28
CA THR A 125 0.72 -2.94 12.11
C THR A 125 1.39 -3.22 10.77
N TYR A 126 1.72 -2.16 10.03
CA TYR A 126 2.43 -2.25 8.76
C TYR A 126 3.92 -1.94 8.93
N LEU A 127 4.78 -2.71 8.26
CA LEU A 127 6.23 -2.55 8.33
C LEU A 127 6.71 -1.35 7.49
N SER A 128 7.80 -0.73 7.94
CA SER A 128 8.59 0.19 7.13
C SER A 128 10.08 -0.14 7.25
N ASN A 129 10.85 0.17 6.20
CA ASN A 129 12.30 -0.01 6.20
C ASN A 129 13.06 1.24 6.68
N THR A 130 12.34 2.20 7.29
CA THR A 130 13.00 3.35 7.92
C THR A 130 13.50 2.92 9.29
N THR A 131 14.81 3.01 9.50
CA THR A 131 15.43 2.70 10.79
C THR A 131 14.92 3.67 11.85
N CYS A 132 14.42 3.13 12.96
CA CYS A 132 14.13 3.91 14.16
C CYS A 132 15.38 3.87 15.04
N ALA A 133 16.10 5.00 15.18
CA ALA A 133 17.24 5.07 16.08
C ALA A 133 16.75 5.04 17.54
N THR A 134 17.10 3.99 18.29
CA THR A 134 16.69 3.81 19.69
C THR A 134 17.43 4.72 20.68
N ALA A 135 18.49 5.41 20.23
CA ALA A 135 19.19 6.46 20.95
C ALA A 135 19.59 7.58 19.98
N PRO A 136 18.75 8.62 19.77
CA PRO A 136 19.13 9.75 18.94
C PRO A 136 20.23 10.53 19.65
N ALA A 137 21.47 10.48 19.14
CA ALA A 137 22.61 11.18 19.76
C ALA A 137 22.54 12.70 19.53
N ASN A 138 21.99 13.15 18.40
CA ASN A 138 21.85 14.56 18.02
C ASN A 138 21.07 14.65 16.69
N ALA A 139 20.39 15.78 16.45
CA ALA A 139 19.64 16.05 15.22
C ALA A 139 19.90 17.49 14.74
N GLU A 140 20.06 17.66 13.42
CA GLU A 140 20.07 18.95 12.75
C GLU A 140 18.73 19.17 12.03
N TYR A 141 18.27 20.41 12.03
CA TYR A 141 16.92 20.79 11.60
C TYR A 141 16.98 21.58 10.28
N LYS A 142 16.09 21.27 9.35
CA LYS A 142 15.84 22.00 8.09
C LYS A 142 14.47 22.65 8.13
#